data_AF-A0A7S4YQ60-F1
#
_entry.id   AF-A0A7S4YQ60-F1
#
_cell.length_a   1.000
_cell.length_b   1.000
_cell.length_c   1.000
_cell.angle_alpha   90.00
_cell.angle_beta   90.00
_cell.angle_gamma   90.00
#
_symmetry.space_group_name_H-M   'P 1'
#
loop_
_entity.id
_entity.type
_entity.pdbx_description
1 polymer ?
#
loop_
_entity_poly.entity_id
_entity_poly.type
_entity_poly.pdbx_seq_one_letter_code
_entity_poly.pdbx_strand_id
1 'polypeptide(L)'
;DYELAAIRIIAKIPTIAAMSYEYSKGQPSIYPDNSLYFTENFLHKMFATPCTKYKANPILQNALNKIFILHADHEQNASTSTVQIAGSSGANPFASVPARIASLLQPAHGQDNKPKKNL
;
A
#
# COMPACT_ATOMS: atom_id res chain seq x y z
N ASP A 1 16.04 12.41 -9.72
CA ASP A 1 14.77 11.99 -10.35
C ASP A 1 14.18 10.67 -9.83
N TYR A 2 14.91 9.55 -9.83
CA TYR A 2 14.38 8.27 -9.32
C TYR A 2 14.10 8.25 -7.80
N GLU A 3 14.94 8.90 -7.00
CA GLU A 3 14.72 9.03 -5.55
C GLU A 3 13.43 9.79 -5.25
N LEU A 4 13.19 10.91 -5.93
CA LEU A 4 11.95 11.67 -5.82
C LEU A 4 10.73 10.84 -6.28
N ALA A 5 10.88 10.04 -7.33
CA ALA A 5 9.83 9.12 -7.77
C ALA A 5 9.55 8.06 -6.70
N ALA A 6 10.57 7.47 -6.08
CA ALA A 6 10.44 6.50 -5.00
C ALA A 6 9.71 7.11 -3.78
N ILE A 7 10.13 8.31 -3.34
CA ILE A 7 9.45 9.04 -2.24
C ILE A 7 7.98 9.27 -2.57
N ARG A 8 7.67 9.71 -3.81
CA ARG A 8 6.29 9.95 -4.25
C ARG A 8 5.45 8.67 -4.26
N ILE A 9 6.03 7.55 -4.72
CA ILE A 9 5.36 6.24 -4.73
C ILE A 9 5.06 5.79 -3.30
N ILE A 10 6.07 5.79 -2.43
CA ILE A 10 5.92 5.36 -1.03
C ILE A 10 4.91 6.24 -0.28
N ALA A 11 4.92 7.55 -0.51
CA ALA A 11 3.98 8.47 0.12
C ALA A 11 2.53 8.33 -0.39
N LYS A 12 2.34 8.05 -1.68
CA LYS A 12 1.01 8.07 -2.32
C LYS A 12 0.31 6.70 -2.33
N ILE A 13 1.03 5.58 -2.37
CA ILE A 13 0.42 4.23 -2.36
C ILE A 13 -0.54 4.03 -1.18
N PRO A 14 -0.18 4.36 0.07
CA PRO A 14 -1.09 4.17 1.21
C PRO A 14 -2.35 5.04 1.09
N THR A 15 -2.25 6.22 0.48
CA THR A 15 -3.41 7.09 0.23
C THR A 15 -4.33 6.49 -0.82
N ILE A 16 -3.80 5.95 -1.92
CA ILE A 16 -4.58 5.28 -2.97
C ILE A 16 -5.27 4.02 -2.42
N ALA A 17 -4.57 3.25 -1.58
CA ALA A 17 -5.12 2.07 -0.93
C ALA A 17 -6.30 2.43 0.00
N ALA A 18 -6.15 3.49 0.81
CA ALA A 18 -7.23 3.98 1.66
C ALA A 18 -8.42 4.50 0.86
N MET A 19 -8.19 5.30 -0.18
CA MET A 19 -9.26 5.76 -1.08
C MET A 19 -10.00 4.59 -1.72
N SER A 20 -9.30 3.54 -2.12
CA SER A 20 -9.91 2.33 -2.71
C SER A 20 -10.78 1.58 -1.68
N TYR A 21 -10.35 1.53 -0.41
CA TYR A 21 -11.13 0.95 0.68
C TYR A 21 -12.40 1.76 0.98
N GLU A 22 -12.28 3.07 1.16
CA GLU A 22 -13.42 3.97 1.40
C GLU A 22 -14.41 3.92 0.24
N TYR A 23 -13.91 3.93 -1.00
CA TYR A 23 -14.73 3.80 -2.21
C TYR A 23 -15.52 2.48 -2.21
N SER A 24 -14.89 1.36 -1.83
CA SER A 24 -15.57 0.06 -1.74
C SER A 24 -16.69 0.01 -0.70
N LYS A 25 -16.66 0.92 0.28
CA LYS A 25 -17.67 1.08 1.33
C LYS A 25 -18.67 2.21 1.07
N GLY A 26 -18.49 2.99 0.01
CA GLY A 26 -19.29 4.19 -0.26
C GLY A 26 -19.04 5.31 0.75
N GLN A 27 -17.89 5.33 1.41
CA GLN A 27 -17.52 6.31 2.42
C GLN A 27 -16.64 7.43 1.80
N PRO A 28 -16.66 8.66 2.37
CA PRO A 28 -15.85 9.76 1.87
C PRO A 28 -14.36 9.53 2.17
N SER A 29 -13.50 9.82 1.19
CA SER A 29 -12.05 9.74 1.36
C SER A 29 -11.52 10.82 2.29
N ILE A 30 -10.67 10.43 3.24
CA ILE A 30 -10.04 11.34 4.20
C ILE A 30 -8.68 11.80 3.67
N TYR A 31 -8.39 13.09 3.82
CA TYR A 31 -7.11 13.69 3.42
C TYR A 31 -6.00 13.34 4.42
N PRO A 32 -4.73 13.31 3.97
CA PRO A 32 -3.61 13.08 4.88
C PRO A 32 -3.45 14.25 5.87
N ASP A 33 -3.09 13.92 7.10
CA ASP A 33 -2.72 14.88 8.13
C ASP A 33 -1.18 14.88 8.30
N ASN A 34 -0.57 16.07 8.16
CA ASN A 34 0.87 16.25 8.26
C ASN A 34 1.40 16.20 9.70
N SER A 35 0.51 16.27 10.70
CA SER A 35 0.87 16.14 12.12
C SER A 35 1.04 14.68 12.57
N LEU A 36 0.59 13.71 11.76
CA LEU A 36 0.59 12.28 12.08
C LEU A 36 1.79 11.55 11.47
N TYR A 37 2.28 10.52 12.16
CA TYR A 37 3.31 9.62 11.63
C TYR A 37 2.77 8.74 10.49
N PHE A 38 3.65 8.17 9.66
CA PHE A 38 3.27 7.44 8.44
C PHE A 38 2.17 6.38 8.63
N THR A 39 2.32 5.49 9.62
CA THR A 39 1.36 4.42 9.92
C THR A 39 0.09 4.94 10.57
N GLU A 40 0.21 5.96 11.42
CA GLU A 40 -0.92 6.64 12.06
C GLU A 40 -1.79 7.36 11.02
N ASN A 41 -1.16 8.06 10.08
CA ASN A 41 -1.83 8.72 8.97
C ASN A 41 -2.52 7.71 8.05
N PHE A 42 -1.95 6.52 7.85
CA PHE A 42 -2.63 5.45 7.11
C PHE A 42 -3.89 4.95 7.84
N LEU A 43 -3.80 4.69 9.15
CA LEU A 43 -4.96 4.30 9.96
C LEU A 43 -6.04 5.38 10.00
N HIS A 44 -5.63 6.65 10.11
CA HIS A 44 -6.52 7.80 10.02
C HIS A 44 -7.29 7.79 8.69
N LYS A 45 -6.60 7.62 7.56
CA LYS A 45 -7.26 7.59 6.24
C LYS A 45 -8.21 6.41 6.02
N MET A 46 -7.98 5.27 6.71
CA MET A 46 -8.77 4.05 6.57
C MET A 46 -10.00 3.97 7.48
N PHE A 47 -10.01 4.72 8.59
CA PHE A 47 -10.99 4.51 9.65
C PHE A 47 -11.56 5.80 10.25
N ALA A 48 -11.02 6.98 9.89
CA ALA A 48 -11.61 8.24 10.33
C ALA A 48 -12.92 8.50 9.59
N THR A 49 -13.81 9.24 10.27
CA THR A 49 -15.04 9.76 9.64
C THR A 49 -15.00 11.29 9.72
N PRO A 50 -15.60 12.02 8.77
CA PRO A 50 -15.63 13.49 8.83
C PRO A 50 -16.31 14.04 10.08
N CYS A 51 -17.20 13.24 10.69
CA CYS A 51 -18.01 13.65 11.82
C CYS A 51 -17.30 13.52 13.18
N THR A 52 -16.18 12.80 13.26
CA THR A 52 -15.48 12.56 14.54
C THR A 52 -13.97 12.61 14.41
N LYS A 53 -13.30 13.17 15.43
CA LYS A 53 -11.85 13.14 15.49
C LYS A 53 -11.37 11.72 15.72
N TYR A 54 -10.65 11.16 14.76
CA TYR A 54 -10.06 9.84 14.87
C TYR A 54 -8.75 9.91 15.66
N LYS A 55 -8.63 9.04 16.67
CA LYS A 55 -7.39 8.83 17.42
C LYS A 55 -6.94 7.39 17.21
N ALA A 56 -5.80 7.20 16.53
CA ALA A 56 -5.26 5.87 16.31
C ALA A 56 -4.90 5.21 17.65
N ASN A 57 -5.20 3.92 17.80
CA ASN A 57 -4.72 3.16 18.95
C ASN A 57 -3.20 2.93 18.77
N PRO A 58 -2.35 3.30 19.74
CA PRO A 58 -0.89 3.12 19.62
C PRO A 58 -0.48 1.66 19.44
N ILE A 59 -1.27 0.71 19.94
CA ILE A 59 -1.05 -0.73 19.73
C ILE A 59 -1.22 -1.09 18.26
N LEU A 60 -2.29 -0.59 17.62
CA LEU A 60 -2.56 -0.84 16.20
C LEU A 60 -1.52 -0.14 15.31
N GLN A 61 -1.14 1.08 15.65
CA GLN A 61 -0.08 1.82 14.95
C GLN A 61 1.24 1.05 14.96
N ASN A 62 1.66 0.54 16.12
CA ASN A 62 2.90 -0.22 16.26
C ASN A 62 2.82 -1.58 15.55
N ALA A 63 1.69 -2.29 15.67
CA ALA A 63 1.47 -3.53 14.94
C ALA A 63 1.56 -3.33 13.42
N LEU A 64 0.91 -2.29 12.91
CA LEU A 64 0.96 -1.95 11.48
C LEU A 64 2.37 -1.59 11.02
N ASN A 65 3.13 -0.84 11.83
CA ASN A 65 4.52 -0.51 11.51
C ASN A 65 5.38 -1.77 11.35
N LYS A 66 5.22 -2.74 12.26
CA LYS A 66 5.91 -4.03 12.15
C LYS A 66 5.49 -4.80 10.91
N ILE A 67 4.19 -4.82 10.58
CA ILE A 67 3.69 -5.47 9.36
C ILE A 67 4.34 -4.85 8.12
N PHE A 68 4.40 -3.53 8.01
CA PHE A 68 5.04 -2.86 6.88
C PHE A 68 6.52 -3.16 6.77
N ILE A 69 7.25 -3.17 7.89
CA ILE A 69 8.68 -3.53 7.89
C ILE A 69 8.87 -4.98 7.45
N LEU A 70 8.07 -5.92 7.96
CA LEU A 70 8.17 -7.34 7.61
C LEU A 70 7.83 -7.62 6.13
N HIS A 71 6.99 -6.80 5.50
CA HIS A 71 6.62 -6.94 4.09
C HIS A 71 7.37 -5.96 3.19
N ALA A 72 8.36 -5.24 3.71
CA ALA A 72 9.05 -4.19 2.96
C ALA A 72 9.77 -4.76 1.74
N ASP A 73 10.44 -5.91 1.92
CA ASP A 73 11.11 -6.62 0.85
C ASP A 73 11.18 -8.13 1.13
N HIS A 74 11.22 -8.91 0.06
CA HIS A 74 11.43 -10.36 0.11
C HIS A 74 12.22 -10.80 -1.13
N GLU A 75 13.34 -10.10 -1.35
CA GLU A 75 14.32 -10.37 -2.40
C GLU A 75 13.69 -10.55 -3.80
N GLN A 76 14.14 -11.55 -4.56
CA GLN A 76 13.74 -11.82 -5.94
C GLN A 76 12.49 -12.71 -6.01
N ASN A 77 11.38 -12.21 -5.49
CA ASN A 77 10.08 -12.83 -5.70
C ASN A 77 9.47 -12.41 -7.05
N ALA A 78 8.42 -13.12 -7.49
CA ALA A 78 7.81 -12.94 -8.81
C ALA A 78 7.41 -11.48 -9.13
N SER A 79 6.91 -10.74 -8.15
CA SER A 79 6.50 -9.35 -8.36
C SER A 79 7.70 -8.39 -8.39
N THR A 80 8.73 -8.61 -7.57
CA THR A 80 9.99 -7.86 -7.64
C THR A 80 10.69 -8.06 -8.98
N SER A 81 10.82 -9.31 -9.47
CA SER A 81 11.45 -9.59 -10.76
C SER A 81 10.65 -9.02 -11.94
N THR A 82 9.31 -8.95 -11.83
CA THR A 82 8.45 -8.28 -12.83
C THR A 82 8.79 -6.80 -12.96
N VAL A 83 9.05 -6.09 -11.85
CA VAL A 83 9.47 -4.68 -11.88
C VAL A 83 10.84 -4.53 -12.52
N GLN A 84 11.77 -5.43 -12.22
CA GLN A 84 13.12 -5.39 -12.78
C GLN A 84 13.11 -5.59 -14.30
N ILE A 85 12.33 -6.56 -14.78
CA ILE A 85 12.17 -6.82 -16.21
C ILE A 85 11.44 -5.66 -16.90
N ALA A 86 10.37 -5.12 -16.31
CA ALA A 86 9.68 -3.97 -16.88
C ALA A 86 10.60 -2.73 -16.95
N GLY A 87 11.37 -2.50 -15.88
CA GLY A 87 12.31 -1.38 -15.76
C GLY A 87 13.55 -1.49 -16.66
N SER A 88 13.93 -2.68 -17.13
CA SER A 88 15.16 -2.86 -17.93
C SER A 88 15.12 -2.14 -19.28
N SER A 89 13.92 -1.82 -19.76
CA SER A 89 13.68 -1.03 -20.98
C SER A 89 13.79 0.49 -20.77
N GLY A 90 14.11 0.95 -19.56
CA GLY A 90 14.04 2.36 -19.19
C GLY A 90 12.62 2.85 -18.86
N ALA A 91 11.70 1.92 -18.57
CA ALA A 91 10.33 2.26 -18.23
C ALA A 91 10.25 3.19 -17.00
N ASN A 92 9.29 4.11 -17.04
CA ASN A 92 9.02 5.02 -15.92
C ASN A 92 8.68 4.21 -14.65
N PRO A 93 9.26 4.51 -13.48
CA PRO A 93 8.96 3.80 -12.23
C PRO A 93 7.47 3.80 -11.86
N PHE A 94 6.71 4.85 -12.23
CA PHE A 94 5.25 4.90 -12.05
C PHE A 94 4.50 3.91 -12.96
N ALA A 95 5.10 3.48 -14.07
CA ALA A 95 4.55 2.45 -14.97
C ALA A 95 4.98 1.04 -14.55
N SER A 96 6.18 0.88 -13.97
CA SER A 96 6.67 -0.43 -13.49
C SER A 96 5.98 -0.91 -12.21
N VAL A 97 5.54 0.02 -11.33
CA VAL A 97 4.83 -0.32 -10.09
C VAL A 97 3.48 -1.03 -10.33
N PRO A 98 2.61 -0.58 -11.25
CA PRO A 98 1.41 -1.33 -11.63
C PRO A 98 1.69 -2.77 -12.08
N ALA A 99 2.76 -3.01 -12.83
CA ALA A 99 3.15 -4.36 -13.24
C ALA A 99 3.47 -5.25 -12.02
N ARG A 100 4.13 -4.69 -10.99
CA ARG A 100 4.31 -5.35 -9.68
C ARG A 100 2.99 -5.74 -9.05
N ILE A 101 2.04 -4.81 -8.99
CA ILE A 101 0.74 -4.99 -8.34
C ILE A 101 -0.05 -6.07 -9.07
N ALA A 102 -0.01 -6.09 -10.40
CA ALA A 102 -0.66 -7.12 -11.20
C ALA A 102 -0.10 -8.53 -10.94
N SER A 103 1.23 -8.64 -10.81
CA SER A 103 1.90 -9.89 -10.44
C SER A 103 1.57 -10.32 -9.00
N LEU A 104 1.52 -9.37 -8.06
CA LEU A 104 1.17 -9.62 -6.66
C LEU A 104 -0.29 -10.06 -6.47
N LEU A 105 -1.23 -9.53 -7.27
CA LEU A 105 -2.65 -9.85 -7.12
C LEU A 105 -2.96 -11.33 -7.38
N GLN A 106 -2.08 -12.06 -8.07
CA GLN A 106 -2.33 -13.43 -8.49
C GLN A 106 -2.42 -14.39 -7.30
N PRO A 107 -3.32 -15.39 -7.34
CA PRO A 107 -3.57 -16.30 -6.22
C PRO A 107 -2.32 -17.02 -5.70
N ALA A 108 -1.40 -17.36 -6.60
CA ALA A 108 -0.17 -18.10 -6.30
C ALA A 108 0.99 -17.21 -5.82
N HIS A 109 0.77 -15.90 -5.60
CA HIS A 109 1.82 -14.98 -5.15
C HIS A 109 1.38 -14.15 -3.93
N GLY A 110 0.35 -13.31 -4.06
CA GLY A 110 -0.04 -12.39 -2.98
C GLY A 110 -1.29 -12.78 -2.19
N GLN A 111 -1.96 -13.88 -2.54
CA GLN A 111 -3.20 -14.31 -1.87
C GLN A 111 -3.06 -15.57 -1.01
N ASP A 112 -1.84 -16.01 -0.68
CA ASP A 112 -1.60 -17.23 0.12
C ASP A 112 -2.31 -17.23 1.49
N ASN A 113 -2.65 -16.05 2.02
CA ASN A 113 -3.38 -15.89 3.28
C ASN A 113 -4.92 -15.90 3.14
N LYS A 114 -5.48 -15.98 1.93
CA LYS A 114 -6.93 -16.13 1.71
C LYS A 114 -7.23 -17.60 1.36
N PRO A 115 -8.24 -18.24 1.99
CA PRO A 115 -8.60 -19.59 1.59
C PRO A 115 -8.96 -19.60 0.11
N LYS A 116 -8.41 -20.56 -0.64
CA LYS A 116 -8.82 -20.87 -2.01
C LYS A 116 -10.31 -21.21 -1.97
N LYS A 117 -11.18 -20.22 -2.17
CA LYS A 117 -12.58 -20.46 -2.47
C LYS A 117 -12.58 -21.02 -3.90
N ASN A 118 -13.01 -22.27 -4.02
CA ASN A 118 -13.11 -23.11 -5.23
C ASN A 118 -12.03 -24.19 -5.30
N LEU A 119 -12.20 -25.20 -4.45
CA LEU A 119 -12.01 -26.62 -4.75
C LEU A 119 -13.17 -27.38 -4.12
#